data_AF-A0A1S8NEC5-F1
#
_entry.id   AF-A0A1S8NEC5-F1
#
_cell.length_a   1.000
_cell.length_b   1.000
_cell.length_c   1.000
_cell.angle_alpha   90.00
_cell.angle_beta   90.00
_cell.angle_gamma   90.00
#
_symmetry.space_group_name_H-M   'P 1'
#
loop_
_entity.id
_entity.type
_entity.pdbx_description
1 polymer ?
#
loop_
_entity_poly.entity_id
_entity_poly.type
_entity_poly.pdbx_seq_one_letter_code
_entity_poly.pdbx_strand_id
1 'polypeptide(L)'
;MKEHIEKKDRRIGKTQKSIRDALMKLLEEKDASQITIKELAECANINRKTFYMHYSSIDAIFDKIEDETIEKFLLILDKCDFFHDQFNEYAFFTSLNDVINEDFDFYQKLIRANSYNFLLIKVKKILKDTLIERFYKKLNNDKEVLNLYAEFTASGIMSMYIEWFNIDSKLSLEDLAKTASNIAFKGINSILLS
;
A
#
# COMPACT_ATOMS: atom_id res chain seq x y z
N MET A 1 -7.05 17.52 -32.32
CA MET A 1 -5.87 17.51 -31.41
C MET A 1 -6.18 16.83 -30.07
N LYS A 2 -7.27 17.20 -29.38
CA LYS A 2 -7.71 16.53 -28.12
C LYS A 2 -7.96 15.02 -28.26
N GLU A 3 -8.66 14.56 -29.30
CA GLU A 3 -8.93 13.12 -29.52
C GLU A 3 -7.65 12.27 -29.72
N HIS A 4 -6.61 12.84 -30.34
CA HIS A 4 -5.34 12.13 -30.54
C HIS A 4 -4.54 11.99 -29.23
N ILE A 5 -4.66 12.98 -28.33
CA ILE A 5 -4.04 12.96 -27.01
C ILE A 5 -4.77 11.94 -26.12
N GLU A 6 -6.10 11.97 -26.07
CA GLU A 6 -6.91 11.00 -25.31
C GLU A 6 -6.70 9.56 -25.77
N LYS A 7 -6.60 9.32 -27.09
CA LYS A 7 -6.36 7.98 -27.64
C LYS A 7 -4.96 7.47 -27.31
N LYS A 8 -3.96 8.36 -27.27
CA LYS A 8 -2.59 8.03 -26.86
C LYS A 8 -2.54 7.70 -25.36
N ASP A 9 -3.23 8.48 -24.54
CA ASP A 9 -3.31 8.30 -23.09
C ASP A 9 -3.96 6.95 -22.71
N ARG A 10 -5.10 6.64 -23.34
CA ARG A 10 -5.76 5.33 -23.20
C ARG A 10 -4.86 4.16 -23.57
N ARG A 11 -3.99 4.33 -24.59
CA ARG A 11 -3.06 3.28 -25.01
C ARG A 11 -1.93 3.10 -24.00
N ILE A 12 -1.41 4.19 -23.43
CA ILE A 12 -0.39 4.18 -22.38
C ILE A 12 -0.92 3.42 -21.15
N GLY A 13 -2.13 3.78 -20.67
CA GLY A 13 -2.74 3.12 -19.52
C GLY A 13 -2.98 1.62 -19.74
N LYS A 14 -3.46 1.22 -20.93
CA LYS A 14 -3.62 -0.20 -21.27
C LYS A 14 -2.31 -0.98 -21.25
N THR A 15 -1.24 -0.41 -21.79
CA THR A 15 0.07 -1.07 -21.80
C THR A 15 0.70 -1.13 -20.40
N GLN A 16 0.56 -0.08 -19.59
CA GLN A 16 1.02 -0.12 -18.21
C GLN A 16 0.28 -1.16 -17.38
N LYS A 17 -1.04 -1.28 -17.57
CA LYS A 17 -1.85 -2.33 -16.95
C LYS A 17 -1.40 -3.73 -17.37
N SER A 18 -1.23 -3.97 -18.68
CA SER A 18 -0.80 -5.30 -19.15
C SER A 18 0.60 -5.69 -18.63
N ILE A 19 1.50 -4.72 -18.45
CA ILE A 19 2.81 -4.95 -17.82
C ILE A 19 2.65 -5.31 -16.34
N ARG A 20 1.80 -4.62 -15.59
CA ARG A 20 1.54 -4.93 -14.17
C ARG A 20 0.91 -6.31 -13.99
N ASP A 21 -0.13 -6.62 -14.77
CA ASP A 21 -0.81 -7.92 -14.72
C ASP A 21 0.17 -9.06 -15.02
N ALA A 22 1.04 -8.88 -16.03
CA ALA A 22 2.08 -9.85 -16.37
C ALA A 22 3.14 -9.99 -15.27
N LEU A 23 3.54 -8.89 -14.62
CA LEU A 23 4.46 -8.92 -13.49
C LEU A 23 3.86 -9.71 -12.33
N MET A 24 2.59 -9.46 -11.96
CA MET A 24 1.92 -10.19 -10.89
C MET A 24 1.86 -11.68 -11.16
N LYS A 25 1.51 -12.07 -12.39
CA LYS A 25 1.50 -13.48 -12.80
C LYS A 25 2.88 -14.14 -12.65
N LEU A 26 3.94 -13.45 -13.03
CA LEU A 26 5.30 -13.99 -12.90
C LEU A 26 5.76 -14.06 -11.44
N LEU A 27 5.31 -13.15 -10.58
CA LEU A 27 5.62 -13.17 -9.14
C LEU A 27 4.93 -14.34 -8.42
N GLU A 28 3.80 -14.83 -8.90
CA GLU A 28 3.18 -16.07 -8.38
C GLU A 28 4.04 -17.31 -8.66
N GLU A 29 4.90 -17.28 -9.68
CA GLU A 29 5.70 -18.42 -10.13
C GLU A 29 7.15 -18.38 -9.63
N LYS A 30 7.71 -17.19 -9.39
CA LYS A 30 9.13 -17.00 -9.04
C LYS A 30 9.42 -15.64 -8.38
N ASP A 31 10.57 -15.57 -7.72
CA ASP A 31 11.03 -14.33 -7.09
C ASP A 31 11.26 -13.22 -8.12
N ALA A 32 11.00 -11.96 -7.73
CA ALA A 32 11.16 -10.78 -8.57
C ALA A 32 12.54 -10.69 -9.23
N SER A 33 13.61 -11.06 -8.51
CA SER A 33 15.00 -11.03 -9.00
C SER A 33 15.28 -12.04 -10.13
N GLN A 34 14.40 -13.01 -10.33
CA GLN A 34 14.49 -14.03 -11.39
C GLN A 34 13.65 -13.69 -12.61
N ILE A 35 12.88 -12.60 -12.56
CA ILE A 35 12.06 -12.13 -13.68
C ILE A 35 12.96 -11.35 -14.63
N THR A 36 12.92 -11.69 -15.92
CA THR A 36 13.63 -10.93 -16.96
C THR A 36 12.66 -10.03 -17.73
N ILE A 37 13.16 -8.92 -18.26
CA ILE A 37 12.39 -8.03 -19.15
C ILE A 37 11.86 -8.78 -20.39
N LYS A 38 12.59 -9.82 -20.85
CA LYS A 38 12.15 -10.64 -21.97
C LYS A 38 10.86 -11.40 -21.61
N GLU A 39 10.88 -12.15 -20.52
CA GLU A 39 9.73 -12.93 -20.06
C GLU A 39 8.54 -12.03 -19.71
N LEU A 40 8.80 -10.90 -19.06
CA LEU A 40 7.76 -9.93 -18.72
C LEU A 40 7.11 -9.34 -19.97
N ALA A 41 7.90 -8.97 -20.99
CA ALA A 41 7.38 -8.45 -22.25
C ALA A 41 6.58 -9.51 -23.02
N GLU A 42 7.05 -10.76 -23.05
CA GLU A 42 6.35 -11.90 -23.65
C GLU A 42 5.01 -12.16 -22.94
N CYS A 43 5.00 -12.20 -21.60
CA CYS A 43 3.80 -12.41 -20.79
C CYS A 43 2.79 -11.26 -20.95
N ALA A 44 3.27 -10.01 -21.04
CA ALA A 44 2.45 -8.83 -21.30
C ALA A 44 1.99 -8.67 -22.76
N ASN A 45 2.41 -9.57 -23.66
CA ASN A 45 2.16 -9.51 -25.10
C ASN A 45 2.60 -8.17 -25.74
N ILE A 46 3.82 -7.73 -25.40
CA ILE A 46 4.46 -6.54 -25.96
C ILE A 46 5.89 -6.85 -26.41
N ASN A 47 6.46 -5.99 -27.25
CA ASN A 47 7.89 -6.06 -27.53
C ASN A 47 8.71 -5.34 -26.44
N ARG A 48 10.00 -5.70 -26.29
CA ARG A 48 10.92 -5.07 -25.33
C ARG A 48 11.07 -3.56 -25.51
N LYS A 49 10.97 -3.06 -26.75
CA LYS A 49 11.05 -1.62 -27.02
C LYS A 49 9.86 -0.88 -26.41
N THR A 50 8.66 -1.46 -26.47
CA THR A 50 7.45 -0.93 -25.83
C THR A 50 7.61 -0.93 -24.31
N PHE A 51 8.18 -1.98 -23.72
CA PHE A 51 8.49 -1.99 -22.29
C PHE A 51 9.35 -0.78 -21.89
N TYR A 52 10.46 -0.57 -22.60
CA TYR A 52 11.39 0.53 -22.31
C TYR A 52 10.82 1.94 -22.57
N MET A 53 9.68 2.05 -23.26
CA MET A 53 8.96 3.33 -23.36
C MET A 53 8.21 3.70 -22.07
N HIS A 54 7.94 2.72 -21.20
CA HIS A 54 7.19 2.91 -19.96
C HIS A 54 8.05 2.76 -18.71
N TYR A 55 9.06 1.88 -18.73
CA TYR A 55 9.89 1.56 -17.57
C TYR A 55 11.34 1.33 -17.96
N SER A 56 12.28 1.84 -17.17
CA SER A 56 13.72 1.62 -17.38
C SER A 56 14.21 0.24 -16.94
N SER A 57 13.53 -0.36 -15.95
CA SER A 57 13.85 -1.66 -15.36
C SER A 57 12.57 -2.28 -14.76
N ILE A 58 12.69 -3.50 -14.23
CA ILE A 58 11.61 -4.10 -13.42
C ILE A 58 11.46 -3.34 -12.09
N ASP A 59 12.57 -2.92 -11.47
CA ASP A 59 12.55 -2.12 -10.24
C ASP A 59 11.76 -0.81 -10.42
N ALA A 60 11.86 -0.16 -11.58
CA ALA A 60 11.09 1.03 -11.88
C ALA A 60 9.55 0.81 -11.89
N ILE A 61 9.10 -0.45 -12.06
CA ILE A 61 7.67 -0.80 -11.92
C ILE A 61 7.30 -0.83 -10.45
N PHE A 62 8.13 -1.45 -9.60
CA PHE A 62 7.94 -1.50 -8.16
C PHE A 62 7.97 -0.11 -7.55
N ASP A 63 8.94 0.74 -7.92
CA ASP A 63 9.02 2.14 -7.48
C ASP A 63 7.73 2.90 -7.80
N LYS A 64 7.21 2.72 -9.02
CA LYS A 64 5.98 3.38 -9.44
C LYS A 64 4.75 2.89 -8.68
N ILE A 65 4.65 1.58 -8.43
CA ILE A 65 3.59 1.00 -7.61
C ILE A 65 3.67 1.57 -6.18
N GLU A 66 4.88 1.62 -5.62
CA GLU A 66 5.15 2.20 -4.30
C GLU A 66 4.68 3.64 -4.21
N ASP A 67 5.11 4.49 -5.14
CA ASP A 67 4.79 5.90 -5.13
C ASP A 67 3.28 6.13 -5.28
N GLU A 68 2.60 5.38 -6.14
CA GLU A 68 1.14 5.44 -6.27
C GLU A 68 0.41 4.99 -4.99
N THR A 69 0.85 3.89 -4.36
CA THR A 69 0.25 3.42 -3.10
C THR A 69 0.47 4.45 -1.97
N ILE A 70 1.64 5.09 -1.93
CA ILE A 70 1.96 6.11 -0.93
C ILE A 70 1.17 7.38 -1.15
N GLU A 71 1.04 7.83 -2.39
CA GLU A 71 0.21 8.99 -2.72
C GLU A 71 -1.23 8.77 -2.25
N LYS A 72 -1.82 7.61 -2.54
CA LYS A 72 -3.15 7.24 -2.03
C LYS A 72 -3.20 7.24 -0.50
N PHE A 73 -2.18 6.71 0.17
CA PHE A 73 -2.11 6.69 1.63
C PHE A 73 -2.05 8.10 2.23
N LEU A 74 -1.24 8.99 1.67
CA LEU A 74 -1.14 10.39 2.12
C LEU A 74 -2.46 11.14 1.90
N LEU A 75 -3.15 10.90 0.78
CA LEU A 75 -4.47 11.46 0.52
C LEU A 75 -5.51 11.00 1.56
N ILE A 76 -5.44 9.75 2.03
CA ILE A 76 -6.30 9.27 3.12
C ILE A 76 -6.01 10.02 4.42
N LEU A 77 -4.73 10.20 4.78
CA LEU A 77 -4.35 10.91 6.00
C LEU A 77 -4.89 12.35 6.01
N ASP A 78 -4.80 13.03 4.87
CA ASP A 78 -5.34 14.38 4.67
C ASP A 78 -6.88 14.38 4.77
N LYS A 79 -7.56 13.53 3.98
CA LYS A 79 -9.03 13.41 3.94
C LYS A 79 -9.64 13.11 5.31
N CYS A 80 -8.95 12.34 6.14
CA CYS A 80 -9.44 11.94 7.46
C CYS A 80 -9.06 12.91 8.57
N ASP A 81 -8.41 14.05 8.26
CA ASP A 81 -7.92 15.03 9.24
C ASP A 81 -6.97 14.40 10.28
N PHE A 82 -6.07 13.51 9.86
CA PHE A 82 -5.21 12.73 10.77
C PHE A 82 -4.41 13.57 11.75
N PHE A 83 -3.94 14.74 11.33
CA PHE A 83 -3.13 15.62 12.17
C PHE A 83 -3.94 16.55 13.07
N HIS A 84 -5.28 16.43 13.07
CA HIS A 84 -6.19 17.25 13.86
C HIS A 84 -6.94 16.42 14.91
N ASP A 85 -7.47 17.10 15.93
CA ASP A 85 -8.20 16.43 17.02
C ASP A 85 -9.55 15.84 16.58
N GLN A 86 -10.04 16.20 15.39
CA GLN A 86 -11.29 15.70 14.80
C GLN A 86 -11.11 14.43 13.95
N PHE A 87 -9.91 13.85 13.97
CA PHE A 87 -9.59 12.65 13.21
C PHE A 87 -10.63 11.55 13.41
N ASN A 88 -11.15 11.03 12.30
CA ASN A 88 -12.11 9.92 12.33
C ASN A 88 -11.37 8.59 12.12
N GLU A 89 -11.21 7.86 13.22
CA GLU A 89 -10.50 6.59 13.25
C GLU A 89 -11.07 5.56 12.30
N TYR A 90 -12.39 5.40 12.32
CA TYR A 90 -13.07 4.42 11.50
C TYR A 90 -12.98 4.79 10.02
N ALA A 91 -13.18 6.07 9.68
CA ALA A 91 -13.11 6.57 8.31
C ALA A 91 -11.72 6.37 7.68
N PHE A 92 -10.65 6.45 8.47
CA PHE A 92 -9.30 6.14 8.00
C PHE A 92 -9.19 4.69 7.52
N PHE A 93 -9.60 3.73 8.36
CA PHE A 93 -9.52 2.31 7.99
C PHE A 93 -10.49 1.92 6.87
N THR A 94 -11.68 2.52 6.80
CA THR A 94 -12.57 2.30 5.65
C THR A 94 -11.99 2.91 4.37
N SER A 95 -11.31 4.06 4.45
CA SER A 95 -10.65 4.63 3.27
C SER A 95 -9.45 3.79 2.81
N LEU A 96 -8.73 3.13 3.74
CA LEU A 96 -7.73 2.12 3.38
C LEU A 96 -8.37 0.94 2.64
N ASN A 97 -9.53 0.48 3.11
CA ASN A 97 -10.27 -0.57 2.41
C ASN A 97 -10.73 -0.13 1.02
N ASP A 98 -11.10 1.13 0.82
CA ASP A 98 -11.46 1.67 -0.50
C ASP A 98 -10.28 1.56 -1.47
N VAL A 99 -9.08 1.96 -1.04
CA VAL A 99 -7.84 1.83 -1.84
C VAL A 99 -7.52 0.37 -2.16
N ILE A 100 -7.71 -0.53 -1.18
CA ILE A 100 -7.55 -1.96 -1.40
C ILE A 100 -8.57 -2.46 -2.42
N ASN A 101 -9.84 -2.08 -2.30
CA ASN A 101 -10.91 -2.52 -3.18
C ASN A 101 -10.77 -2.00 -4.62
N GLU A 102 -10.19 -0.83 -4.82
CA GLU A 102 -9.88 -0.28 -6.15
C GLU A 102 -9.00 -1.22 -6.98
N ASP A 103 -8.09 -1.95 -6.34
CA ASP A 103 -7.17 -2.89 -7.00
C ASP A 103 -6.98 -4.18 -6.19
N PHE A 104 -8.11 -4.79 -5.78
CA PHE A 104 -8.13 -5.91 -4.85
C PHE A 104 -7.32 -7.11 -5.34
N ASP A 105 -7.51 -7.47 -6.61
CA ASP A 105 -6.82 -8.58 -7.26
C ASP A 105 -5.30 -8.37 -7.27
N PHE A 106 -4.85 -7.14 -7.51
CA PHE A 106 -3.43 -6.79 -7.45
C PHE A 106 -2.85 -7.00 -6.04
N TYR A 107 -3.46 -6.41 -5.01
CA TYR A 107 -2.95 -6.54 -3.63
C TYR A 107 -3.01 -7.98 -3.14
N GLN A 108 -4.08 -8.72 -3.47
CA GLN A 108 -4.21 -10.13 -3.14
C GLN A 108 -3.08 -10.96 -3.76
N LYS A 109 -2.82 -10.81 -5.06
CA LYS A 109 -1.75 -11.54 -5.75
C LYS A 109 -0.39 -11.18 -5.20
N LEU A 110 -0.13 -9.89 -4.98
CA LEU A 110 1.14 -9.43 -4.44
C LEU A 110 1.42 -10.02 -3.05
N ILE A 111 0.39 -10.10 -2.19
CA ILE A 111 0.50 -10.68 -0.85
C ILE A 111 0.71 -12.19 -0.91
N ARG A 112 -0.08 -12.90 -1.73
CA ARG A 112 0.02 -14.36 -1.89
C ARG A 112 1.34 -14.80 -2.52
N ALA A 113 1.89 -13.99 -3.41
CA ALA A 113 3.23 -14.17 -3.99
C ALA A 113 4.37 -13.80 -3.03
N ASN A 114 4.07 -13.44 -1.78
CA ASN A 114 5.02 -12.97 -0.77
C ASN A 114 5.96 -11.84 -1.28
N SER A 115 5.47 -11.03 -2.22
CA SER A 115 6.26 -10.08 -2.99
C SER A 115 6.01 -8.63 -2.58
N TYR A 116 5.49 -8.40 -1.38
CA TYR A 116 5.01 -7.09 -0.89
C TYR A 116 6.01 -6.34 0.01
N ASN A 117 7.19 -6.90 0.27
CA ASN A 117 8.15 -6.33 1.23
C ASN A 117 8.57 -4.90 0.90
N PHE A 118 8.70 -4.56 -0.39
CA PHE A 118 9.03 -3.22 -0.86
C PHE A 118 7.99 -2.18 -0.37
N LEU A 119 6.70 -2.44 -0.63
CA LEU A 119 5.58 -1.65 -0.11
C LEU A 119 5.56 -1.61 1.43
N LEU A 120 5.72 -2.77 2.07
CA LEU A 120 5.62 -2.88 3.53
C LEU A 120 6.63 -1.96 4.23
N ILE A 121 7.88 -1.93 3.76
CA ILE A 121 8.93 -1.09 4.35
C ILE A 121 8.54 0.38 4.29
N LYS A 122 8.12 0.87 3.11
CA LYS A 122 7.86 2.30 2.90
C LYS A 122 6.55 2.75 3.54
N VAL A 123 5.47 1.97 3.40
CA VAL A 123 4.18 2.26 4.06
C VAL A 123 4.33 2.23 5.58
N LYS A 124 5.02 1.23 6.14
CA LYS A 124 5.27 1.17 7.59
C LYS A 124 6.05 2.38 8.06
N LYS A 125 7.10 2.77 7.34
CA LYS A 125 7.89 3.96 7.68
C LYS A 125 7.02 5.21 7.75
N ILE A 126 6.21 5.47 6.72
CA ILE A 126 5.34 6.65 6.69
C ILE A 126 4.32 6.60 7.83
N LEU A 127 3.67 5.46 8.06
CA LEU A 127 2.71 5.32 9.17
C LEU A 127 3.38 5.58 10.53
N LYS A 128 4.60 5.08 10.75
CA LYS A 128 5.37 5.35 11.97
C LYS A 128 5.70 6.84 12.10
N ASP A 129 6.25 7.44 11.07
CA ASP A 129 6.66 8.85 11.08
C ASP A 129 5.44 9.76 11.36
N THR A 130 4.30 9.47 10.75
CA THR A 130 3.03 10.16 10.96
C THR A 130 2.49 9.98 12.39
N LEU A 131 2.56 8.78 12.97
CA LEU A 131 2.18 8.54 14.37
C LEU A 131 3.09 9.31 15.33
N ILE A 132 4.39 9.30 15.10
CA ILE A 132 5.37 10.03 15.92
C ILE A 132 5.05 11.52 15.85
N GLU A 133 4.90 12.10 14.65
CA GLU A 133 4.60 13.51 14.48
C GLU A 133 3.34 13.95 15.23
N ARG A 134 2.26 13.15 15.12
CA ARG A 134 0.97 13.45 15.78
C ARG A 134 1.04 13.41 17.30
N PHE A 135 1.74 12.42 17.86
CA PHE A 135 1.68 12.15 19.31
C PHE A 135 2.90 12.67 20.08
N TYR A 136 3.95 13.15 19.42
CA TYR A 136 5.20 13.59 20.07
C TYR A 136 4.96 14.62 21.18
N LYS A 137 4.19 15.68 20.90
CA LYS A 137 3.87 16.73 21.88
C LYS A 137 2.90 16.25 22.97
N LYS A 138 2.09 15.22 22.70
CA LYS A 138 1.08 14.71 23.63
C LYS A 138 1.67 13.76 24.68
N LEU A 139 2.82 13.15 24.40
CA LEU A 139 3.52 12.20 25.29
C LEU A 139 4.65 12.83 26.13
N ASN A 140 4.55 14.12 26.49
CA ASN A 140 5.59 14.83 27.25
C ASN A 140 7.02 14.69 26.65
N ASN A 141 7.13 14.46 25.34
CA ASN A 141 8.38 14.22 24.60
C ASN A 141 9.14 12.92 24.95
N ASP A 142 8.50 11.88 25.52
CA ASP A 142 9.11 10.55 25.63
C ASP A 142 9.19 9.87 24.24
N LYS A 143 10.32 10.11 23.57
CA LYS A 143 10.56 9.64 22.21
C LYS A 143 10.74 8.13 22.14
N GLU A 144 11.25 7.49 23.20
CA GLU A 144 11.52 6.05 23.18
C GLU A 144 10.23 5.25 23.24
N VAL A 145 9.34 5.59 24.17
CA VAL A 145 8.02 4.95 24.30
C VAL A 145 7.20 5.19 23.04
N LEU A 146 7.20 6.41 22.50
CA LEU A 146 6.47 6.71 21.27
C LEU A 146 7.01 5.93 20.06
N ASN A 147 8.33 5.76 19.93
CA ASN A 147 8.90 4.95 18.85
C ASN A 147 8.46 3.48 18.93
N LEU A 148 8.42 2.90 20.13
CA LEU A 148 7.95 1.53 20.36
C LEU A 148 6.46 1.41 20.04
N TYR A 149 5.64 2.35 20.52
CA TYR A 149 4.21 2.39 20.20
C TYR A 149 3.97 2.50 18.69
N ALA A 150 4.67 3.40 18.00
CA ALA A 150 4.54 3.59 16.56
C ALA A 150 4.97 2.34 15.79
N GLU A 151 6.08 1.71 16.16
CA GLU A 151 6.52 0.44 15.55
C GLU A 151 5.50 -0.68 15.75
N PHE A 152 5.01 -0.87 16.99
CA PHE A 152 4.02 -1.90 17.30
C PHE A 152 2.72 -1.67 16.52
N THR A 153 2.22 -0.44 16.51
CA THR A 153 0.95 -0.09 15.87
C THR A 153 1.04 -0.25 14.36
N ALA A 154 2.09 0.30 13.75
CA ALA A 154 2.27 0.21 12.31
C ALA A 154 2.49 -1.25 11.85
N SER A 155 3.36 -2.00 12.53
CA SER A 155 3.58 -3.42 12.23
C SER A 155 2.32 -4.25 12.46
N GLY A 156 1.60 -4.03 13.57
CA GLY A 156 0.37 -4.74 13.89
C GLY A 156 -0.73 -4.55 12.85
N ILE A 157 -0.98 -3.29 12.44
CA ILE A 157 -1.95 -2.99 11.38
C ILE A 157 -1.55 -3.69 10.07
N MET A 158 -0.29 -3.56 9.64
CA MET A 158 0.17 -4.19 8.40
C MET A 158 0.03 -5.71 8.46
N SER A 159 0.42 -6.34 9.57
CA SER A 159 0.27 -7.79 9.78
C SER A 159 -1.18 -8.24 9.74
N MET A 160 -2.13 -7.46 10.30
CA MET A 160 -3.56 -7.80 10.24
C MET A 160 -4.07 -7.85 8.79
N TYR A 161 -3.69 -6.89 7.96
CA TYR A 161 -4.10 -6.86 6.55
C TYR A 161 -3.42 -7.96 5.73
N ILE A 162 -2.12 -8.18 5.91
CA ILE A 162 -1.38 -9.28 5.23
C ILE A 162 -2.02 -10.63 5.56
N GLU A 163 -2.28 -10.89 6.85
CA GLU A 163 -2.87 -12.15 7.29
C GLU A 163 -4.29 -12.32 6.74
N TRP A 164 -5.08 -11.24 6.69
CA TRP A 164 -6.42 -11.28 6.12
C TRP A 164 -6.45 -11.71 4.64
N PHE A 165 -5.43 -11.36 3.85
CA PHE A 165 -5.30 -11.81 2.46
C PHE A 165 -4.77 -13.24 2.31
N ASN A 166 -3.93 -13.67 3.25
CA ASN A 166 -3.32 -15.01 3.24
C ASN A 166 -4.31 -16.09 3.67
N ILE A 167 -5.12 -15.81 4.68
CA ILE A 167 -6.22 -16.69 5.06
C ILE A 167 -7.37 -16.41 4.08
N ASP A 168 -8.05 -17.43 3.56
CA ASP A 168 -9.37 -17.26 2.93
C ASP A 168 -10.40 -16.88 4.02
N SER A 169 -10.24 -15.68 4.57
CA SER A 169 -10.95 -15.20 5.73
C SER A 169 -12.42 -15.03 5.40
N LYS A 170 -13.30 -15.51 6.28
CA LYS A 170 -14.73 -15.19 6.23
C LYS A 170 -15.04 -13.80 6.78
N LEU A 171 -14.04 -13.14 7.39
CA LEU A 171 -14.16 -11.81 7.93
C LEU A 171 -14.23 -10.80 6.78
N SER A 172 -15.18 -9.87 6.82
CA SER A 172 -15.24 -8.82 5.81
C SER A 172 -14.09 -7.81 5.99
N LEU A 173 -13.72 -7.07 4.93
CA LEU A 173 -12.80 -5.94 5.04
C LEU A 173 -13.34 -4.88 6.04
N GLU A 174 -14.65 -4.72 6.12
CA GLU A 174 -15.28 -3.79 7.07
C GLU A 174 -15.02 -4.21 8.53
N ASP A 175 -15.18 -5.49 8.84
CA ASP A 175 -14.90 -6.03 10.17
C ASP A 175 -13.40 -5.98 10.51
N LEU A 176 -12.53 -6.15 9.51
CA LEU A 176 -11.09 -5.95 9.67
C LEU A 176 -10.78 -4.50 10.06
N ALA A 177 -11.35 -3.53 9.32
CA ALA A 177 -11.19 -2.10 9.60
C ALA A 177 -11.69 -1.72 11.00
N LYS A 178 -12.86 -2.23 11.42
CA LYS A 178 -13.37 -2.04 12.79
C LYS A 178 -12.42 -2.58 13.83
N THR A 179 -11.87 -3.77 13.61
CA THR A 179 -10.94 -4.43 14.54
C THR A 179 -9.63 -3.66 14.64
N ALA A 180 -9.04 -3.29 13.50
CA ALA A 180 -7.79 -2.54 13.44
C ALA A 180 -7.92 -1.15 14.09
N SER A 181 -9.03 -0.45 13.83
CA SER A 181 -9.38 0.81 14.47
C SER A 181 -9.44 0.67 15.99
N ASN A 182 -10.20 -0.30 16.51
CA ASN A 182 -10.33 -0.51 17.94
C ASN A 182 -8.99 -0.77 18.65
N ILE A 183 -8.12 -1.59 18.06
CA ILE A 183 -6.83 -1.94 18.65
C ILE A 183 -5.89 -0.73 18.64
N ALA A 184 -5.78 -0.03 17.50
CA ALA A 184 -4.88 1.12 17.37
C ALA A 184 -5.23 2.25 18.36
N PHE A 185 -6.53 2.56 18.50
CA PHE A 185 -6.99 3.70 19.31
C PHE A 185 -7.14 3.40 20.80
N LYS A 186 -7.56 2.19 21.17
CA LYS A 186 -7.47 1.79 22.60
C LYS A 186 -6.02 1.72 23.06
N GLY A 187 -5.12 1.28 22.18
CA GLY A 187 -3.67 1.25 22.43
C GLY A 187 -3.12 2.63 22.81
N ILE A 188 -3.28 3.64 21.94
CA ILE A 188 -2.73 4.98 22.21
C ILE A 188 -3.35 5.63 23.45
N ASN A 189 -4.67 5.50 23.64
CA ASN A 189 -5.34 6.12 24.78
C ASN A 189 -4.84 5.58 26.12
N SER A 190 -4.40 4.32 26.17
CA SER A 190 -3.84 3.73 27.39
C SER A 190 -2.50 4.37 27.79
N ILE A 191 -1.72 4.83 26.81
CA ILE A 191 -0.39 5.46 27.02
C ILE A 191 -0.53 6.98 27.23
N LEU A 192 -1.50 7.62 26.59
CA LEU A 192 -1.73 9.07 26.77
C LEU A 192 -2.33 9.43 28.15
N LEU A 193 -2.96 8.46 28.82
CA LEU A 193 -3.63 8.66 30.11
C LEU A 193 -2.85 8.11 31.31
N SER A 194 -1.68 7.50 31.07
CA SER A 194 -0.76 6.99 32.11
C SER A 194 0.25 8.06 32.52
#